data_AF-A0A373NMA1-F1
#
_entry.id   AF-A0A373NMA1-F1
#
_cell.length_a   1.000
_cell.length_b   1.000
_cell.length_c   1.000
_cell.angle_alpha   90.00
_cell.angle_beta   90.00
_cell.angle_gamma   90.00
#
_symmetry.space_group_name_H-M   'P 1'
#
loop_
_entity.id
_entity.type
_entity.pdbx_description
1 polymer ?
#
loop_
_entity_poly.entity_id
_entity_poly.type
_entity_poly.pdbx_seq_one_letter_code
_entity_poly.pdbx_strand_id
1 'polypeptide(L)'
;MKKLPAPIFITIAGILTLTAAQPVLAEDTEVLSVQTENAADQNQENDLSNADVISCGAPNWRNGIIEDQTFQTQLSEYTGDVWFASYAPADGEKDVIFKIIQNEEPVETLDSLVTPPVLSYGFTKLDAISFVDYNEDGNTDILAIKTFGDIAVPVVYEGTPGSEKNFTLKTGLSVRAAAGAQSMTIAGVLDYLKTVAKEQWTAVDTLPEGTPSNFVFASGVGAWSTMLNLNQDGSFSGSFSDSDVTAGEGYSYTMYCSDFTGKFTEIKKLNDHVYSMQLTDLQLEQESGTQEIIDDCLKVYSEPYGLVPGSEFYLYVPEVQSSELPLQVPEGWSGVEYSSNDPDLLTSYILYNIEGDAPFGGYE
;
A
#
# COMPACT_ATOMS: atom_id res chain seq x y z
N MET A 1 16.35 3.79 34.08
CA MET A 1 16.45 2.91 32.89
C MET A 1 15.58 3.51 31.80
N LYS A 2 16.02 3.39 30.55
CA LYS A 2 15.77 4.31 29.42
C LYS A 2 14.29 4.62 29.16
N LYS A 3 13.96 5.91 29.08
CA LYS A 3 12.69 6.43 28.53
C LYS A 3 12.74 6.31 27.00
N LEU A 4 11.74 5.65 26.42
CA LEU A 4 11.45 5.68 24.98
C LEU A 4 10.65 6.95 24.65
N PRO A 5 10.78 7.53 23.44
CA PRO A 5 10.17 8.81 23.10
C PRO A 5 8.67 8.65 22.76
N ALA A 6 7.90 9.69 23.09
CA ALA A 6 6.48 9.82 22.80
C ALA A 6 6.20 10.06 21.30
N PRO A 7 5.02 9.68 20.77
CA PRO A 7 4.66 9.93 19.38
C PRO A 7 4.44 11.43 19.13
N ILE A 8 4.98 11.94 18.03
CA ILE A 8 4.83 13.32 17.56
C ILE A 8 3.50 13.41 16.81
N PHE A 9 2.53 14.11 17.39
CA PHE A 9 1.35 14.59 16.68
C PHE A 9 1.73 15.84 15.86
N ILE A 10 1.64 15.77 14.53
CA ILE A 10 1.76 16.94 13.66
C ILE A 10 0.38 17.59 13.57
N THR A 11 0.21 18.73 14.22
CA THR A 11 -0.94 19.64 14.01
C THR A 11 -0.56 20.63 12.91
N ILE A 12 -1.31 20.64 11.81
CA ILE A 12 -1.16 21.63 10.74
C ILE A 12 -1.96 22.88 11.12
N ALA A 13 -1.27 24.02 11.24
CA ALA A 13 -1.89 25.33 11.13
C ALA A 13 -0.95 26.26 10.34
N GLY A 14 -1.38 26.67 9.14
CA GLY A 14 -0.86 27.89 8.49
C GLY A 14 -1.33 29.13 9.27
N ILE A 15 -0.84 30.36 9.06
CA ILE A 15 -0.28 31.03 7.89
C ILE A 15 0.47 32.29 8.41
N LEU A 16 1.44 32.78 7.61
CA LEU A 16 1.72 34.20 7.29
C LEU A 16 3.13 34.76 7.66
N THR A 17 3.78 35.13 6.57
CA THR A 17 5.02 35.89 6.28
C THR A 17 5.43 37.04 7.23
N LEU A 18 6.76 37.24 7.38
CA LEU A 18 7.40 38.52 7.04
C LEU A 18 8.93 38.39 6.86
N THR A 19 9.47 39.32 6.08
CA THR A 19 10.75 39.35 5.36
C THR A 19 11.94 39.99 6.08
N ALA A 20 13.14 39.65 5.55
CA ALA A 20 14.37 40.45 5.39
C ALA A 20 15.31 40.71 6.60
N ALA A 21 16.56 40.24 6.50
CA ALA A 21 17.74 41.07 6.12
C ALA A 21 19.07 40.32 6.36
N GLN A 22 19.95 40.25 5.34
CA GLN A 22 21.41 40.18 5.50
C GLN A 22 21.99 41.61 5.42
N PRO A 23 23.22 41.92 5.90
CA PRO A 23 24.44 41.68 5.08
C PRO A 23 25.76 41.35 5.82
N VAL A 24 26.62 40.59 5.11
CA VAL A 24 28.08 40.79 4.85
C VAL A 24 29.09 40.83 6.01
N LEU A 25 30.18 40.04 5.88
CA LEU A 25 31.58 40.51 5.88
C LEU A 25 32.52 39.40 5.36
N ALA A 26 33.42 39.81 4.47
CA ALA A 26 34.49 39.04 3.83
C ALA A 26 35.85 39.69 4.13
N GLU A 27 36.91 38.90 4.25
CA GLU A 27 38.34 39.25 4.10
C GLU A 27 39.03 37.99 3.52
N ASP A 28 39.55 38.00 2.29
CA ASP A 28 40.93 38.33 1.84
C ASP A 28 41.97 37.28 2.32
N THR A 29 42.94 36.73 1.56
CA THR A 29 43.70 37.21 0.38
C THR A 29 44.49 36.05 -0.30
N GLU A 30 44.72 36.19 -1.61
CA GLU A 30 45.88 35.80 -2.48
C GLU A 30 46.41 34.34 -2.57
N VAL A 31 46.37 33.63 -3.72
CA VAL A 31 46.99 33.79 -5.07
C VAL A 31 48.43 33.26 -5.18
N LEU A 32 48.63 32.25 -6.04
CA LEU A 32 49.84 32.11 -6.87
C LEU A 32 49.56 31.32 -8.15
N SER A 33 49.72 32.04 -9.25
CA SER A 33 49.55 31.71 -10.66
C SER A 33 50.77 31.04 -11.29
N VAL A 34 50.56 30.21 -12.33
CA VAL A 34 51.50 30.11 -13.46
C VAL A 34 50.70 30.02 -14.78
N GLN A 35 50.91 31.05 -15.61
CA GLN A 35 50.55 31.26 -17.03
C GLN A 35 51.47 30.39 -17.93
N THR A 36 51.27 30.06 -19.21
CA THR A 36 50.45 30.52 -20.37
C THR A 36 50.68 29.44 -21.47
N GLU A 37 49.83 29.23 -22.46
CA GLU A 37 49.91 29.90 -23.77
C GLU A 37 48.64 29.62 -24.62
N ASN A 38 48.20 30.65 -25.35
CA ASN A 38 47.08 30.65 -26.29
C ASN A 38 47.57 30.45 -27.73
N ALA A 39 46.80 29.72 -28.55
CA ALA A 39 46.40 30.10 -29.93
C ALA A 39 45.36 29.09 -30.47
N ALA A 40 44.10 29.51 -30.61
CA ALA A 40 43.35 29.67 -31.89
C ALA A 40 43.00 28.33 -32.61
N ASP A 41 41.79 28.01 -33.07
CA ASP A 41 40.51 28.71 -33.29
C ASP A 41 39.48 27.66 -33.81
N GLN A 42 38.19 27.98 -33.74
CA GLN A 42 37.03 27.37 -34.43
C GLN A 42 36.57 25.95 -34.03
N ASN A 43 35.47 25.85 -33.27
CA ASN A 43 34.18 25.39 -33.83
C ASN A 43 33.05 25.36 -32.78
N GLN A 44 31.87 25.72 -33.27
CA GLN A 44 30.60 25.98 -32.58
C GLN A 44 30.16 24.90 -31.59
N GLU A 45 29.72 25.38 -30.42
CA GLU A 45 28.75 24.70 -29.56
C GLU A 45 27.50 24.34 -30.37
N ASN A 46 27.19 23.04 -30.43
CA ASN A 46 25.82 22.58 -30.57
C ASN A 46 25.42 21.96 -29.24
N ASP A 47 24.67 22.77 -28.50
CA ASP A 47 23.74 22.38 -27.45
C ASP A 47 22.82 21.27 -27.99
N LEU A 48 22.98 20.05 -27.47
CA LEU A 48 22.03 18.97 -27.68
C LEU A 48 21.57 18.50 -26.30
N SER A 49 20.34 18.90 -26.01
CA SER A 49 19.49 18.35 -24.96
C SER A 49 19.56 16.83 -24.92
N ASN A 50 19.52 16.28 -23.72
CA ASN A 50 19.59 14.87 -23.37
C ASN A 50 18.39 14.01 -23.85
N ALA A 51 17.78 14.38 -24.98
CA ALA A 51 16.71 13.66 -25.66
C ALA A 51 17.20 13.36 -27.08
N ASP A 52 17.70 12.14 -27.27
CA ASP A 52 18.00 11.42 -28.53
C ASP A 52 19.39 10.76 -28.50
N VAL A 53 19.56 9.80 -27.58
CA VAL A 53 20.41 8.64 -27.87
C VAL A 53 19.48 7.46 -28.09
N ILE A 54 18.85 7.41 -29.27
CA ILE A 54 18.32 6.14 -29.78
C ILE A 54 19.55 5.28 -30.09
N SER A 55 19.89 4.40 -29.16
CA SER A 55 20.87 3.34 -29.37
C SER A 55 20.43 2.50 -30.56
N CYS A 56 21.11 2.66 -31.69
CA CYS A 56 20.94 1.80 -32.85
C CYS A 56 21.48 0.39 -32.52
N GLY A 57 20.59 -0.49 -32.04
CA GLY A 57 20.88 -1.91 -31.81
C GLY A 57 20.41 -2.50 -30.48
N ALA A 58 19.92 -1.68 -29.53
CA ALA A 58 19.32 -2.20 -28.31
C ALA A 58 17.88 -2.68 -28.58
N PRO A 59 17.45 -3.83 -28.03
CA PRO A 59 16.07 -4.28 -28.17
C PRO A 59 15.11 -3.29 -27.48
N ASN A 60 13.91 -3.14 -28.06
CA ASN A 60 12.95 -2.08 -27.69
C ASN A 60 12.58 -2.06 -26.20
N TRP A 61 12.60 -3.22 -25.53
CA TRP A 61 12.27 -3.32 -24.11
C TRP A 61 13.26 -2.55 -23.21
N ARG A 62 14.48 -2.26 -23.68
CA ARG A 62 15.46 -1.47 -22.90
C ARG A 62 15.15 0.03 -22.86
N ASN A 63 14.16 0.52 -23.60
CA ASN A 63 13.79 1.92 -23.54
C ASN A 63 13.16 2.28 -22.17
N GLY A 64 13.72 3.27 -21.47
CA GLY A 64 13.20 3.76 -20.19
C GLY A 64 13.51 2.88 -18.97
N ILE A 65 14.41 1.91 -19.09
CA ILE A 65 14.84 1.10 -17.94
C ILE A 65 15.75 1.89 -17.00
N ILE A 66 15.76 1.47 -15.74
CA ILE A 66 16.76 1.84 -14.75
C ILE A 66 17.89 0.81 -14.88
N GLU A 67 18.95 1.15 -15.61
CA GLU A 67 20.05 0.22 -15.97
C GLU A 67 20.67 -0.44 -14.72
N ASP A 68 20.96 0.33 -13.67
CA ASP A 68 21.56 -0.19 -12.43
C ASP A 68 20.63 -1.11 -11.63
N GLN A 69 19.36 -1.23 -12.03
CA GLN A 69 18.33 -2.09 -11.43
C GLN A 69 17.77 -3.10 -12.43
N THR A 70 18.47 -3.31 -13.55
CA THR A 70 18.08 -4.24 -14.61
C THR A 70 19.19 -5.24 -14.85
N PHE A 71 18.92 -6.52 -14.59
CA PHE A 71 19.94 -7.56 -14.65
C PHE A 71 19.35 -8.91 -15.06
N GLN A 72 20.23 -9.79 -15.52
CA GLN A 72 19.88 -11.15 -15.88
C GLN A 72 19.85 -12.04 -14.63
N THR A 73 18.84 -12.91 -14.53
CA THR A 73 18.68 -13.86 -13.43
C THR A 73 17.99 -15.14 -13.93
N GLN A 74 17.88 -16.15 -13.06
CA GLN A 74 17.08 -17.35 -13.29
C GLN A 74 15.94 -17.38 -12.29
N LEU A 75 14.74 -17.67 -12.79
CA LEU A 75 13.50 -17.79 -12.03
C LEU A 75 12.91 -19.15 -12.38
N SER A 76 12.49 -19.94 -11.39
CA SER A 76 11.95 -21.31 -11.59
C SER A 76 10.72 -21.36 -12.49
N GLU A 77 10.02 -20.25 -12.60
CA GLU A 77 8.80 -20.06 -13.38
C GLU A 77 9.10 -19.99 -14.89
N TYR A 78 10.37 -19.79 -15.26
CA TYR A 78 10.83 -19.60 -16.63
C TYR A 78 11.92 -20.60 -17.01
N THR A 79 11.92 -21.01 -18.29
CA THR A 79 12.99 -21.89 -18.80
C THR A 79 14.19 -21.06 -19.24
N GLY A 80 15.32 -21.22 -18.54
CA GLY A 80 16.57 -20.54 -18.86
C GLY A 80 16.65 -19.14 -18.26
N ASP A 81 17.62 -18.36 -18.73
CA ASP A 81 17.84 -17.03 -18.19
C ASP A 81 16.76 -16.03 -18.65
N VAL A 82 16.41 -15.11 -17.75
CA VAL A 82 15.51 -13.99 -18.01
C VAL A 82 16.16 -12.68 -17.59
N TRP A 83 15.65 -11.56 -18.09
CA TRP A 83 15.97 -10.25 -17.52
C TRP A 83 14.87 -9.83 -16.55
N PHE A 84 15.27 -9.42 -15.36
CA PHE A 84 14.45 -8.60 -14.50
C PHE A 84 14.71 -7.14 -14.85
N ALA A 85 13.70 -6.44 -15.37
CA ALA A 85 13.81 -5.07 -15.85
C ALA A 85 12.98 -4.12 -14.99
N SER A 86 13.61 -3.05 -14.52
CA SER A 86 12.97 -2.00 -13.73
C SER A 86 12.78 -0.76 -14.59
N TYR A 87 11.59 -0.16 -14.59
CA TYR A 87 11.28 1.07 -15.32
C TYR A 87 10.85 2.14 -14.33
N ALA A 88 11.38 3.35 -14.50
CA ALA A 88 10.96 4.48 -13.69
C ALA A 88 9.44 4.72 -13.84
N PRO A 89 8.75 5.22 -12.79
CA PRO A 89 7.34 5.55 -12.89
C PRO A 89 7.10 6.49 -14.07
N ALA A 90 6.11 6.17 -14.91
CA ALA A 90 5.64 7.10 -15.95
C ALA A 90 4.94 8.31 -15.30
N ASP A 91 4.72 9.37 -16.08
CA ASP A 91 4.01 10.55 -15.59
C ASP A 91 2.65 10.17 -14.98
N GLY A 92 2.49 10.44 -13.68
CA GLY A 92 1.27 10.15 -12.91
C GLY A 92 1.30 8.83 -12.13
N GLU A 93 2.21 7.91 -12.46
CA GLU A 93 2.38 6.65 -11.73
C GLU A 93 3.16 6.87 -10.43
N LYS A 94 2.80 6.11 -9.39
CA LYS A 94 3.37 6.23 -8.05
C LYS A 94 4.42 5.17 -7.72
N ASP A 95 4.51 4.09 -8.50
CA ASP A 95 5.43 2.97 -8.24
C ASP A 95 6.33 2.69 -9.46
N VAL A 96 7.49 2.07 -9.20
CA VAL A 96 8.37 1.50 -10.21
C VAL A 96 7.70 0.30 -10.87
N ILE A 97 7.86 0.17 -12.19
CA ILE A 97 7.31 -0.97 -12.93
C ILE A 97 8.39 -2.03 -13.07
N PHE A 98 8.09 -3.27 -12.69
CA PHE A 98 8.95 -4.41 -12.93
C PHE A 98 8.40 -5.28 -14.05
N LYS A 99 9.28 -5.72 -14.96
CA LYS A 99 8.95 -6.67 -16.01
C LYS A 99 9.94 -7.80 -16.06
N ILE A 100 9.44 -8.98 -16.38
CA ILE A 100 10.27 -10.13 -16.75
C ILE A 100 10.35 -10.17 -18.28
N ILE A 101 11.57 -10.20 -18.81
CA ILE A 101 11.84 -10.23 -20.25
C ILE A 101 12.51 -11.56 -20.59
N GLN A 102 11.96 -12.26 -21.57
CA GLN A 102 12.54 -13.49 -22.09
C GLN A 102 12.52 -13.45 -23.62
N ASN A 103 13.62 -13.86 -24.26
CA ASN A 103 13.77 -13.82 -25.72
C ASN A 103 13.50 -12.42 -26.32
N GLU A 104 13.99 -11.38 -25.64
CA GLU A 104 13.80 -9.95 -26.01
C GLU A 104 12.36 -9.43 -25.97
N GLU A 105 11.42 -10.19 -25.40
CA GLU A 105 10.02 -9.78 -25.25
C GLU A 105 9.60 -9.73 -23.77
N PRO A 106 8.81 -8.72 -23.34
CA PRO A 106 8.24 -8.71 -22.00
C PRO A 106 7.20 -9.84 -21.90
N VAL A 107 7.50 -10.84 -21.07
CA VAL A 107 6.63 -11.99 -20.83
C VAL A 107 5.72 -11.78 -19.64
N GLU A 108 6.08 -10.87 -18.74
CA GLU A 108 5.26 -10.53 -17.58
C GLU A 108 5.54 -9.11 -17.09
N THR A 109 4.52 -8.45 -16.55
CA THR A 109 4.62 -7.21 -15.79
C THR A 109 4.08 -7.46 -14.40
N LEU A 110 4.90 -7.20 -13.38
CA LEU A 110 4.51 -7.41 -11.98
C LEU A 110 3.55 -6.32 -11.53
N ASP A 111 2.54 -6.69 -10.75
CA ASP A 111 1.57 -5.75 -10.20
C ASP A 111 2.24 -4.78 -9.21
N SER A 112 1.79 -3.53 -9.23
CA SER A 112 2.29 -2.50 -8.31
C SER A 112 1.56 -2.57 -6.97
N LEU A 113 2.25 -2.20 -5.88
CA LEU A 113 1.62 -2.14 -4.56
C LEU A 113 0.77 -0.86 -4.46
N VAL A 114 -0.51 -0.99 -4.12
CA VAL A 114 -1.46 0.14 -4.08
C VAL A 114 -2.08 0.25 -2.69
N THR A 115 -1.24 0.47 -1.68
CA THR A 115 -1.66 0.63 -0.27
C THR A 115 -1.05 1.90 0.31
N PRO A 116 -1.59 2.48 1.40
CA PRO A 116 -0.83 3.43 2.21
C PRO A 116 0.48 2.75 2.67
N PRO A 117 1.65 3.40 2.56
CA PRO A 117 1.92 4.81 2.24
C PRO A 117 2.13 5.13 0.73
N VAL A 118 2.15 4.15 -0.18
CA VAL A 118 2.36 4.34 -1.63
C VAL A 118 1.35 5.32 -2.23
N LEU A 119 0.09 5.23 -1.79
CA LEU A 119 -0.95 6.17 -2.20
C LEU A 119 -0.64 7.63 -1.82
N SER A 120 0.12 7.83 -0.74
CA SER A 120 0.50 9.16 -0.23
C SER A 120 1.79 9.68 -0.84
N TYR A 121 2.77 8.81 -1.09
CA TYR A 121 4.11 9.18 -1.55
C TYR A 121 4.50 8.38 -2.80
N GLY A 122 5.06 9.06 -3.79
CA GLY A 122 5.60 8.39 -4.98
C GLY A 122 6.90 7.64 -4.68
N PHE A 123 7.24 6.70 -5.56
CA PHE A 123 8.48 5.91 -5.53
C PHE A 123 9.70 6.83 -5.56
N THR A 124 10.62 6.57 -4.63
CA THR A 124 11.90 7.26 -4.51
C THR A 124 13.04 6.40 -5.04
N LYS A 125 13.09 5.13 -4.62
CA LYS A 125 14.16 4.19 -4.99
C LYS A 125 13.81 2.73 -4.69
N LEU A 126 14.48 1.81 -5.38
CA LEU A 126 14.56 0.40 -5.02
C LEU A 126 15.81 0.23 -4.14
N ASP A 127 15.61 -0.12 -2.87
CA ASP A 127 16.72 -0.30 -1.91
C ASP A 127 17.40 -1.66 -2.04
N ALA A 128 16.61 -2.70 -2.24
CA ALA A 128 17.08 -4.06 -2.39
C ALA A 128 16.05 -4.93 -3.09
N ILE A 129 16.52 -6.03 -3.69
CA ILE A 129 15.67 -7.08 -4.24
C ILE A 129 16.33 -8.44 -4.01
N SER A 130 15.52 -9.47 -3.82
CA SER A 130 15.95 -10.85 -3.64
C SER A 130 15.00 -11.79 -4.36
N PHE A 131 15.56 -12.89 -4.86
CA PHE A 131 14.85 -14.00 -5.51
C PHE A 131 15.10 -15.23 -4.67
N VAL A 132 14.08 -15.71 -3.96
CA VAL A 132 14.23 -16.76 -2.95
C VAL A 132 12.91 -17.47 -2.74
N ASP A 133 12.96 -18.78 -2.56
CA ASP A 133 11.83 -19.57 -2.06
C ASP A 133 11.72 -19.36 -0.55
N TYR A 134 10.84 -18.47 -0.08
CA TYR A 134 10.72 -18.18 1.35
C TYR A 134 9.71 -19.09 2.05
N ASN A 135 8.71 -19.58 1.33
CA ASN A 135 7.61 -20.41 1.83
C ASN A 135 7.87 -21.92 1.64
N GLU A 136 9.01 -22.29 1.04
CA GLU A 136 9.47 -23.65 0.79
C GLU A 136 8.54 -24.44 -0.15
N ASP A 137 7.88 -23.75 -1.09
CA ASP A 137 6.99 -24.36 -2.08
C ASP A 137 7.71 -24.89 -3.34
N GLY A 138 9.02 -24.62 -3.45
CA GLY A 138 9.88 -25.02 -4.55
C GLY A 138 9.94 -24.03 -5.72
N ASN A 139 9.23 -22.92 -5.63
CA ASN A 139 9.19 -21.84 -6.61
C ASN A 139 9.98 -20.62 -6.12
N THR A 140 10.31 -19.72 -7.03
CA THR A 140 11.07 -18.52 -6.71
C THR A 140 10.06 -17.47 -6.30
N ASP A 141 10.25 -16.85 -5.13
CA ASP A 141 9.50 -15.65 -4.74
C ASP A 141 10.37 -14.41 -4.97
N ILE A 142 9.71 -13.27 -5.18
CA ILE A 142 10.38 -11.99 -5.33
C ILE A 142 10.10 -11.15 -4.09
N LEU A 143 11.16 -10.75 -3.40
CA LEU A 143 11.10 -9.78 -2.33
C LEU A 143 11.84 -8.51 -2.75
N ALA A 144 11.11 -7.42 -2.93
CA ALA A 144 11.67 -6.10 -3.15
C ALA A 144 11.51 -5.24 -1.90
N ILE A 145 12.45 -4.33 -1.65
CA ILE A 145 12.32 -3.26 -0.66
C ILE A 145 12.39 -1.95 -1.41
N LYS A 146 11.28 -1.22 -1.41
CA LYS A 146 11.12 0.05 -2.12
C LYS A 146 10.99 1.17 -1.10
N THR A 147 11.54 2.34 -1.39
CA THR A 147 11.27 3.55 -0.62
C THR A 147 10.26 4.43 -1.36
N PHE A 148 9.21 4.87 -0.65
CA PHE A 148 8.22 5.83 -1.10
C PHE A 148 8.29 7.07 -0.20
N GLY A 149 8.67 8.22 -0.75
CA GLY A 149 9.10 9.36 0.07
C GLY A 149 10.30 8.98 0.95
N ASP A 150 10.10 8.92 2.26
CA ASP A 150 11.10 8.51 3.26
C ASP A 150 10.76 7.15 3.93
N ILE A 151 9.74 6.45 3.44
CA ILE A 151 9.24 5.21 4.05
C ILE A 151 9.67 4.01 3.20
N ALA A 152 10.43 3.08 3.79
CA ALA A 152 10.78 1.81 3.18
C ALA A 152 9.65 0.79 3.37
N VAL A 153 9.24 0.12 2.29
CA VAL A 153 8.14 -0.84 2.22
C VAL A 153 8.62 -2.11 1.51
N PRO A 154 8.48 -3.29 2.13
CA PRO A 154 8.69 -4.56 1.46
C PRO A 154 7.51 -4.87 0.53
N VAL A 155 7.81 -5.42 -0.65
CA VAL A 155 6.83 -5.89 -1.62
C VAL A 155 7.14 -7.35 -1.93
N VAL A 156 6.16 -8.22 -1.71
CA VAL A 156 6.30 -9.67 -1.80
C VAL A 156 5.46 -10.19 -2.97
N TYR A 157 6.09 -10.96 -3.84
CA TYR A 157 5.42 -11.71 -4.90
C TYR A 157 5.71 -13.19 -4.72
N GLU A 158 4.68 -14.03 -4.76
CA GLU A 158 4.85 -15.48 -4.76
C GLU A 158 4.91 -16.03 -6.17
N GLY A 159 5.87 -16.93 -6.40
CA GLY A 159 6.01 -17.66 -7.65
C GLY A 159 4.97 -18.76 -7.79
N THR A 160 4.36 -18.89 -8.96
CA THR A 160 3.44 -19.99 -9.29
C THR A 160 3.57 -20.31 -10.77
N PRO A 161 4.39 -21.31 -11.16
CA PRO A 161 4.61 -21.62 -12.56
C PRO A 161 3.32 -22.03 -13.28
N GLY A 162 3.08 -21.48 -14.47
CA GLY A 162 2.02 -21.94 -15.37
C GLY A 162 0.62 -21.38 -15.08
N SER A 163 0.49 -20.42 -14.15
CA SER A 163 -0.71 -19.57 -14.05
C SER A 163 -0.72 -18.47 -15.11
N GLU A 164 -1.83 -17.70 -15.17
CA GLU A 164 -1.95 -16.53 -16.06
C GLU A 164 -0.85 -15.48 -15.79
N LYS A 165 -0.47 -15.33 -14.51
CA LYS A 165 0.71 -14.61 -14.04
C LYS A 165 1.58 -15.55 -13.25
N ASN A 166 2.88 -15.60 -13.53
CA ASN A 166 3.81 -16.48 -12.82
C ASN A 166 4.18 -15.92 -11.44
N PHE A 167 4.00 -14.62 -11.22
CA PHE A 167 4.25 -13.96 -9.94
C PHE A 167 3.02 -13.21 -9.46
N THR A 168 2.50 -13.59 -8.29
CA THR A 168 1.31 -12.96 -7.71
C THR A 168 1.72 -12.04 -6.56
N LEU A 169 1.38 -10.75 -6.65
CA LEU A 169 1.56 -9.80 -5.56
C LEU A 169 0.76 -10.24 -4.33
N LYS A 170 1.43 -10.29 -3.17
CA LYS A 170 0.79 -10.53 -1.87
C LYS A 170 0.74 -9.24 -1.08
N THR A 171 -0.30 -8.45 -1.35
CA THR A 171 -0.51 -7.13 -0.72
C THR A 171 -0.61 -7.25 0.80
N GLY A 172 -1.51 -8.09 1.32
CA GLY A 172 -1.64 -8.34 2.75
C GLY A 172 -0.33 -8.76 3.45
N LEU A 173 0.42 -9.68 2.82
CA LEU A 173 1.72 -10.11 3.35
C LEU A 173 2.79 -9.01 3.31
N SER A 174 2.76 -8.16 2.28
CA SER A 174 3.64 -6.99 2.17
C SER A 174 3.37 -5.99 3.30
N VAL A 175 2.10 -5.73 3.61
CA VAL A 175 1.70 -4.89 4.75
C VAL A 175 2.16 -5.50 6.08
N ARG A 176 1.91 -6.79 6.28
CA ARG A 176 2.35 -7.51 7.48
C ARG A 176 3.85 -7.47 7.67
N ALA A 177 4.61 -7.69 6.60
CA ALA A 177 6.07 -7.59 6.62
C ALA A 177 6.55 -6.18 6.96
N ALA A 178 5.90 -5.15 6.41
CA ALA A 178 6.21 -3.75 6.72
C ALA A 178 6.05 -3.43 8.22
N ALA A 179 5.01 -3.98 8.84
CA ALA A 179 4.71 -3.78 10.26
C ALA A 179 5.53 -4.67 11.20
N GLY A 180 5.79 -5.92 10.81
CA GLY A 180 6.31 -6.96 11.70
C GLY A 180 7.80 -7.24 11.58
N ALA A 181 8.46 -6.89 10.47
CA ALA A 181 9.88 -7.18 10.31
C ALA A 181 10.75 -6.30 11.22
N GLN A 182 11.76 -6.92 11.87
CA GLN A 182 12.66 -6.21 12.80
C GLN A 182 13.52 -5.13 12.13
N SER A 183 13.74 -5.25 10.82
CA SER A 183 14.43 -4.25 10.01
C SER A 183 13.97 -4.35 8.55
N MET A 184 13.89 -3.21 7.87
CA MET A 184 13.61 -3.14 6.43
C MET A 184 14.87 -3.44 5.61
N THR A 185 15.38 -4.66 5.78
CA THR A 185 16.44 -5.27 4.96
C THR A 185 15.95 -6.63 4.47
N ILE A 186 16.52 -7.16 3.39
CA ILE A 186 16.13 -8.47 2.86
C ILE A 186 16.18 -9.54 3.95
N ALA A 187 17.25 -9.57 4.75
CA ALA A 187 17.38 -10.54 5.83
C ALA A 187 16.31 -10.39 6.92
N GLY A 188 16.03 -9.15 7.34
CA GLY A 188 15.02 -8.88 8.38
C GLY A 188 13.60 -9.21 7.92
N VAL A 189 13.28 -8.89 6.67
CA VAL A 189 11.97 -9.21 6.09
C VAL A 189 11.84 -10.72 5.86
N LEU A 190 12.85 -11.40 5.33
CA LEU A 190 12.80 -12.85 5.15
C LEU A 190 12.64 -13.63 6.45
N ASP A 191 13.25 -13.18 7.56
CA ASP A 191 13.06 -13.80 8.88
C ASP A 191 11.59 -13.73 9.33
N TYR A 192 10.95 -12.57 9.10
CA TYR A 192 9.52 -12.40 9.35
C TYR A 192 8.68 -13.29 8.43
N LEU A 193 8.93 -13.26 7.12
CA LEU A 193 8.18 -14.05 6.15
C LEU A 193 8.25 -15.56 6.43
N LYS A 194 9.42 -16.09 6.81
CA LYS A 194 9.59 -17.50 7.23
C LYS A 194 8.86 -17.85 8.51
N THR A 195 8.58 -16.87 9.36
CA THR A 195 7.76 -17.06 10.56
C THR A 195 6.29 -17.13 10.18
N VAL A 196 5.83 -16.20 9.35
CA VAL A 196 4.46 -16.16 8.85
C VAL A 196 4.12 -17.38 7.99
N ALA A 197 5.04 -17.86 7.15
CA ALA A 197 4.85 -19.05 6.33
C ALA A 197 4.58 -20.33 7.15
N LYS A 198 4.89 -20.34 8.44
CA LYS A 198 4.60 -21.47 9.35
C LYS A 198 3.24 -21.39 10.02
N GLU A 199 2.55 -20.26 9.91
CA GLU A 199 1.20 -20.09 10.45
C GLU A 199 0.25 -21.12 9.84
N GLN A 200 -0.57 -21.75 10.68
CA GLN A 200 -1.49 -22.79 10.26
C GLN A 200 -2.90 -22.23 10.21
N TRP A 201 -3.31 -21.81 9.03
CA TRP A 201 -4.64 -21.30 8.75
C TRP A 201 -5.57 -22.43 8.33
N THR A 202 -6.64 -22.64 9.07
CA THR A 202 -7.62 -23.71 8.79
C THR A 202 -8.86 -23.10 8.13
N ALA A 203 -9.23 -23.60 6.94
CA ALA A 203 -10.45 -23.17 6.28
C ALA A 203 -11.69 -23.53 7.11
N VAL A 204 -12.65 -22.60 7.19
CA VAL A 204 -13.93 -22.76 7.89
C VAL A 204 -15.06 -22.22 7.01
N ASP A 205 -16.27 -22.77 7.16
CA ASP A 205 -17.41 -22.36 6.34
C ASP A 205 -18.10 -21.09 6.86
N THR A 206 -17.91 -20.75 8.14
CA THR A 206 -18.58 -19.64 8.80
C THR A 206 -17.67 -18.93 9.80
N LEU A 207 -17.97 -17.65 10.03
CA LEU A 207 -17.47 -16.84 11.13
C LEU A 207 -17.87 -17.45 12.50
N PRO A 208 -17.12 -17.17 13.58
CA PRO A 208 -17.42 -17.73 14.89
C PRO A 208 -18.81 -17.33 15.40
N GLU A 209 -19.42 -18.21 16.20
CA GLU A 209 -20.63 -17.86 16.94
C GLU A 209 -20.39 -16.65 17.84
N GLY A 210 -21.40 -15.78 17.95
CA GLY A 210 -21.30 -14.53 18.72
C GLY A 210 -20.68 -13.36 17.94
N THR A 211 -20.20 -13.56 16.71
CA THR A 211 -19.81 -12.43 15.84
C THR A 211 -21.00 -11.48 15.68
N PRO A 212 -20.85 -10.18 15.96
CA PRO A 212 -21.92 -9.21 15.78
C PRO A 212 -22.31 -9.11 14.30
N SER A 213 -23.55 -8.78 14.02
CA SER A 213 -23.95 -8.50 12.63
C SER A 213 -23.51 -7.12 12.20
N ASN A 214 -23.47 -6.13 13.09
CA ASN A 214 -23.19 -4.75 12.72
C ASN A 214 -21.70 -4.41 12.88
N PHE A 215 -21.09 -3.91 11.80
CA PHE A 215 -19.71 -3.39 11.81
C PHE A 215 -19.68 -1.99 11.22
N VAL A 216 -18.96 -1.06 11.86
CA VAL A 216 -18.89 0.35 11.44
C VAL A 216 -17.45 0.79 11.28
N PHE A 217 -17.14 1.34 10.12
CA PHE A 217 -15.94 2.13 9.86
C PHE A 217 -16.28 3.63 9.84
N ALA A 218 -15.73 4.42 10.76
CA ALA A 218 -15.99 5.86 10.85
C ALA A 218 -14.81 6.63 11.47
N SER A 219 -14.73 7.93 11.16
CA SER A 219 -13.69 8.81 11.70
C SER A 219 -13.92 9.27 13.14
N GLY A 220 -15.12 9.07 13.70
CA GLY A 220 -15.51 9.55 15.03
C GLY A 220 -15.68 11.07 15.18
N VAL A 221 -15.11 11.88 14.27
CA VAL A 221 -15.16 13.35 14.27
C VAL A 221 -15.70 13.97 12.97
N GLY A 222 -15.98 13.16 11.95
CA GLY A 222 -16.59 13.56 10.67
C GLY A 222 -17.99 12.96 10.49
N ALA A 223 -18.76 13.54 9.56
CA ALA A 223 -20.11 13.10 9.21
C ALA A 223 -20.09 11.97 8.15
N TRP A 224 -19.19 10.99 8.36
CA TRP A 224 -19.08 9.83 7.48
C TRP A 224 -18.98 8.51 8.23
N SER A 225 -19.53 7.47 7.62
CA SER A 225 -19.40 6.10 8.07
C SER A 225 -19.69 5.10 6.95
N THR A 226 -18.99 3.97 6.95
CA THR A 226 -19.37 2.75 6.23
C THR A 226 -19.90 1.75 7.26
N MET A 227 -21.13 1.28 7.08
CA MET A 227 -21.77 0.27 7.94
C MET A 227 -22.00 -1.02 7.18
N LEU A 228 -21.78 -2.14 7.85
CA LEU A 228 -22.00 -3.49 7.36
C LEU A 228 -22.98 -4.23 8.26
N ASN A 229 -23.85 -5.02 7.66
CA ASN A 229 -24.64 -6.07 8.30
C ASN A 229 -24.10 -7.42 7.79
N LEU A 230 -23.16 -7.99 8.53
CA LEU A 230 -22.43 -9.21 8.23
C LEU A 230 -23.16 -10.45 8.73
N ASN A 231 -23.34 -11.42 7.84
CA ASN A 231 -23.83 -12.75 8.17
C ASN A 231 -22.66 -13.69 8.46
N GLN A 232 -22.93 -14.75 9.21
CA GLN A 232 -21.91 -15.75 9.58
C GLN A 232 -21.27 -16.44 8.37
N ASP A 233 -21.97 -16.55 7.24
CA ASP A 233 -21.42 -17.16 6.03
C ASP A 233 -20.48 -16.22 5.27
N GLY A 234 -20.29 -14.98 5.73
CA GLY A 234 -19.50 -13.94 5.08
C GLY A 234 -20.26 -13.05 4.11
N SER A 235 -21.56 -13.29 3.86
CA SER A 235 -22.39 -12.37 3.06
C SER A 235 -22.74 -11.15 3.87
N PHE A 236 -22.87 -9.99 3.23
CA PHE A 236 -23.27 -8.78 3.90
C PHE A 236 -24.08 -7.84 3.01
N SER A 237 -24.85 -6.98 3.66
CA SER A 237 -25.34 -5.73 3.07
C SER A 237 -24.79 -4.55 3.87
N GLY A 238 -24.80 -3.36 3.30
CA GLY A 238 -24.26 -2.20 3.98
C GLY A 238 -24.65 -0.90 3.31
N SER A 239 -24.26 0.18 3.96
CA SER A 239 -24.40 1.51 3.43
C SER A 239 -23.20 2.37 3.79
N PHE A 240 -22.88 3.31 2.92
CA PHE A 240 -21.86 4.32 3.11
C PHE A 240 -22.50 5.69 2.99
N SER A 241 -22.05 6.62 3.82
CA SER A 241 -22.36 8.03 3.67
C SER A 241 -21.19 8.89 4.12
N ASP A 242 -20.97 10.01 3.43
CA ASP A 242 -20.12 11.14 3.83
C ASP A 242 -20.81 12.43 3.42
N SER A 243 -21.11 13.29 4.40
CA SER A 243 -21.83 14.55 4.17
C SER A 243 -20.87 15.72 4.08
N ASP A 244 -20.97 16.47 2.98
CA ASP A 244 -20.26 17.72 2.76
C ASP A 244 -21.24 18.89 2.67
N VAL A 245 -20.88 20.03 3.25
CA VAL A 245 -21.70 21.25 3.32
C VAL A 245 -21.69 22.07 2.02
N THR A 246 -21.25 21.47 0.92
CA THR A 246 -21.21 22.09 -0.40
C THR A 246 -22.62 22.19 -0.99
N ALA A 247 -23.08 23.41 -1.26
CA ALA A 247 -24.39 23.70 -1.84
C ALA A 247 -24.30 24.12 -3.31
N GLY A 248 -25.41 24.01 -4.05
CA GLY A 248 -25.48 24.41 -5.45
C GLY A 248 -26.90 24.73 -5.93
N GLU A 249 -27.10 24.75 -7.25
CA GLU A 249 -28.42 25.04 -7.81
C GLU A 249 -29.37 23.85 -7.56
N GLY A 250 -30.36 24.08 -6.70
CA GLY A 250 -31.40 23.09 -6.38
C GLY A 250 -31.09 22.13 -5.23
N TYR A 251 -29.97 22.33 -4.51
CA TYR A 251 -29.61 21.55 -3.33
C TYR A 251 -28.82 22.38 -2.31
N SER A 252 -29.00 22.09 -1.02
CA SER A 252 -28.37 22.80 0.10
C SER A 252 -27.10 22.13 0.63
N TYR A 253 -26.84 20.86 0.28
CA TYR A 253 -25.64 20.12 0.68
C TYR A 253 -25.41 18.91 -0.24
N THR A 254 -24.20 18.33 -0.19
CA THR A 254 -23.80 17.16 -0.97
C THR A 254 -23.60 15.97 -0.03
N MET A 255 -24.06 14.79 -0.43
CA MET A 255 -23.82 13.54 0.27
C MET A 255 -23.21 12.52 -0.69
N TYR A 256 -21.99 12.08 -0.39
CA TYR A 256 -21.43 10.90 -1.04
C TYR A 256 -22.00 9.67 -0.36
N CYS A 257 -22.57 8.73 -1.10
CA CYS A 257 -23.22 7.58 -0.50
C CYS A 257 -23.31 6.36 -1.41
N SER A 258 -23.56 5.20 -0.84
CA SER A 258 -23.98 4.02 -1.57
C SER A 258 -24.68 3.04 -0.63
N ASP A 259 -25.67 2.32 -1.16
CA ASP A 259 -26.13 1.08 -0.58
C ASP A 259 -25.51 -0.07 -1.37
N PHE A 260 -25.10 -1.13 -0.69
CA PHE A 260 -24.34 -2.21 -1.31
C PHE A 260 -24.54 -3.57 -0.66
N THR A 261 -24.17 -4.60 -1.42
CA THR A 261 -24.06 -5.98 -0.92
C THR A 261 -22.70 -6.56 -1.30
N GLY A 262 -22.25 -7.56 -0.57
CA GLY A 262 -20.99 -8.21 -0.88
C GLY A 262 -20.80 -9.54 -0.18
N LYS A 263 -19.64 -10.13 -0.44
CA LYS A 263 -19.28 -11.45 0.09
C LYS A 263 -17.81 -11.53 0.43
N PHE A 264 -17.55 -11.83 1.71
CA PHE A 264 -16.29 -12.39 2.13
C PHE A 264 -16.26 -13.89 1.85
N THR A 265 -15.14 -14.36 1.31
CA THR A 265 -14.89 -15.78 1.01
C THR A 265 -13.55 -16.22 1.58
N GLU A 266 -13.21 -17.49 1.39
CA GLU A 266 -11.97 -18.08 1.90
C GLU A 266 -11.73 -17.84 3.39
N ILE A 267 -12.79 -17.99 4.19
CA ILE A 267 -12.70 -17.76 5.63
C ILE A 267 -11.74 -18.81 6.22
N LYS A 268 -10.68 -18.33 6.85
CA LYS A 268 -9.66 -19.16 7.49
C LYS A 268 -9.50 -18.71 8.93
N LYS A 269 -9.20 -19.67 9.80
CA LYS A 269 -8.99 -19.47 11.23
C LYS A 269 -7.53 -19.77 11.57
N LEU A 270 -6.84 -18.82 12.21
CA LEU A 270 -5.51 -19.04 12.77
C LEU A 270 -5.60 -19.61 14.19
N ASN A 271 -6.46 -19.02 15.01
CA ASN A 271 -6.75 -19.42 16.38
C ASN A 271 -8.18 -18.97 16.75
N ASP A 272 -8.60 -19.19 18.00
CA ASP A 272 -9.96 -18.85 18.46
C ASP A 272 -10.32 -17.36 18.33
N HIS A 273 -9.32 -16.49 18.22
CA HIS A 273 -9.51 -15.04 18.19
C HIS A 273 -9.20 -14.37 16.85
N VAL A 274 -8.60 -15.07 15.90
CA VAL A 274 -8.10 -14.48 14.66
C VAL A 274 -8.55 -15.29 13.45
N TYR A 275 -9.29 -14.60 12.59
CA TYR A 275 -9.79 -15.12 11.33
C TYR A 275 -9.33 -14.23 10.17
N SER A 276 -9.14 -14.81 8.99
CA SER A 276 -8.88 -14.08 7.75
C SER A 276 -9.92 -14.43 6.69
N MET A 277 -10.15 -13.50 5.77
CA MET A 277 -11.11 -13.66 4.68
C MET A 277 -10.79 -12.68 3.54
N GLN A 278 -11.23 -13.01 2.34
CA GLN A 278 -11.06 -12.18 1.15
C GLN A 278 -12.37 -11.51 0.77
N LEU A 279 -12.35 -10.20 0.52
CA LEU A 279 -13.48 -9.52 -0.11
C LEU A 279 -13.45 -9.81 -1.62
N THR A 280 -14.32 -10.70 -2.11
CA THR A 280 -14.30 -11.09 -3.53
C THR A 280 -15.38 -10.43 -4.38
N ASP A 281 -16.49 -10.01 -3.78
CA ASP A 281 -17.60 -9.37 -4.47
C ASP A 281 -18.13 -8.19 -3.66
N LEU A 282 -18.34 -7.07 -4.35
CA LEU A 282 -18.96 -5.85 -3.83
C LEU A 282 -19.80 -5.25 -4.96
N GLN A 283 -21.11 -5.17 -4.72
CA GLN A 283 -22.08 -4.68 -5.68
C GLN A 283 -22.80 -3.48 -5.09
N LEU A 284 -22.66 -2.33 -5.74
CA LEU A 284 -23.41 -1.13 -5.41
C LEU A 284 -24.80 -1.19 -6.05
N GLU A 285 -25.81 -0.73 -5.33
CA GLU A 285 -27.16 -0.61 -5.89
C GLU A 285 -27.24 0.46 -7.00
N GLN A 286 -26.40 1.48 -6.91
CA GLN A 286 -26.27 2.54 -7.91
C GLN A 286 -24.83 2.60 -8.42
N GLU A 287 -24.67 2.90 -9.71
CA GLU A 287 -23.36 3.01 -10.34
C GLU A 287 -22.57 4.18 -9.74
N SER A 288 -21.34 3.89 -9.33
CA SER A 288 -20.39 4.88 -8.82
C SER A 288 -20.16 6.01 -9.84
N GLY A 289 -20.16 7.25 -9.37
CA GLY A 289 -20.06 8.47 -10.18
C GLY A 289 -21.39 9.02 -10.70
N THR A 290 -22.51 8.31 -10.51
CA THR A 290 -23.84 8.86 -10.81
C THR A 290 -24.30 9.83 -9.72
N GLN A 291 -25.24 10.73 -10.06
CA GLN A 291 -25.72 11.75 -9.14
C GLN A 291 -27.21 12.04 -9.33
N GLU A 292 -27.87 12.42 -8.25
CA GLU A 292 -29.25 12.91 -8.28
C GLU A 292 -29.54 13.87 -7.13
N ILE A 293 -30.55 14.74 -7.30
CA ILE A 293 -31.02 15.63 -6.25
C ILE A 293 -32.28 15.04 -5.64
N ILE A 294 -32.23 14.72 -4.34
CA ILE A 294 -33.36 14.23 -3.55
C ILE A 294 -33.48 15.10 -2.31
N ASP A 295 -34.67 15.63 -2.04
CA ASP A 295 -34.99 16.38 -0.81
C ASP A 295 -33.93 17.44 -0.42
N ASP A 296 -33.54 18.28 -1.40
CA ASP A 296 -32.56 19.36 -1.23
C ASP A 296 -31.11 18.88 -0.93
N CYS A 297 -30.82 17.61 -1.19
CA CYS A 297 -29.49 16.99 -1.11
C CYS A 297 -29.03 16.55 -2.52
N LEU A 298 -27.83 16.93 -2.93
CA LEU A 298 -27.16 16.28 -4.06
C LEU A 298 -26.53 14.97 -3.57
N LYS A 299 -27.10 13.83 -3.94
CA LYS A 299 -26.47 12.53 -3.74
C LYS A 299 -25.46 12.28 -4.85
N VAL A 300 -24.24 11.91 -4.47
CA VAL A 300 -23.18 11.46 -5.37
C VAL A 300 -22.87 10.01 -5.01
N TYR A 301 -23.20 9.09 -5.89
CA TYR A 301 -22.97 7.67 -5.63
C TYR A 301 -21.49 7.34 -5.75
N SER A 302 -20.91 6.68 -4.75
CA SER A 302 -19.48 6.37 -4.73
C SER A 302 -19.16 5.05 -4.03
N GLU A 303 -17.96 4.55 -4.26
CA GLU A 303 -17.43 3.38 -3.56
C GLU A 303 -17.37 3.61 -2.04
N PRO A 304 -17.76 2.61 -1.23
CA PRO A 304 -17.73 2.71 0.23
C PRO A 304 -16.31 2.69 0.78
N TYR A 305 -16.03 3.55 1.75
CA TYR A 305 -14.70 3.62 2.36
C TYR A 305 -14.36 2.35 3.12
N GLY A 306 -13.10 1.91 2.99
CA GLY A 306 -12.57 0.72 3.65
C GLY A 306 -12.88 -0.61 2.97
N LEU A 307 -13.67 -0.64 1.90
CA LEU A 307 -14.05 -1.87 1.17
C LEU A 307 -13.52 -1.82 -0.27
N VAL A 308 -12.44 -2.54 -0.52
CA VAL A 308 -11.83 -2.66 -1.85
C VAL A 308 -11.87 -4.14 -2.27
N PRO A 309 -12.56 -4.50 -3.37
CA PRO A 309 -12.53 -5.86 -3.88
C PRO A 309 -11.11 -6.37 -4.11
N GLY A 310 -10.85 -7.61 -3.70
CA GLY A 310 -9.53 -8.24 -3.73
C GLY A 310 -8.75 -8.12 -2.43
N SER A 311 -9.11 -7.20 -1.52
CA SER A 311 -8.37 -7.02 -0.27
C SER A 311 -8.59 -8.15 0.75
N GLU A 312 -7.54 -8.41 1.51
CA GLU A 312 -7.56 -9.28 2.68
C GLU A 312 -8.09 -8.55 3.92
N PHE A 313 -8.92 -9.25 4.69
CA PHE A 313 -9.46 -8.77 5.95
C PHE A 313 -9.13 -9.72 7.07
N TYR A 314 -8.88 -9.17 8.26
CA TYR A 314 -8.85 -9.92 9.51
C TYR A 314 -10.06 -9.63 10.37
N LEU A 315 -10.70 -10.68 10.90
CA LEU A 315 -11.65 -10.56 11.99
C LEU A 315 -10.95 -10.92 13.29
N TYR A 316 -10.86 -9.94 14.19
CA TYR A 316 -10.41 -10.12 15.56
C TYR A 316 -11.61 -10.25 16.49
N VAL A 317 -11.64 -11.36 17.22
CA VAL A 317 -12.60 -11.62 18.28
C VAL A 317 -12.01 -11.09 19.59
N PRO A 318 -12.81 -10.43 20.46
CA PRO A 318 -12.37 -9.89 21.75
C PRO A 318 -11.60 -10.86 22.64
N GLU A 319 -11.02 -10.31 23.71
CA GLU A 319 -10.28 -11.02 24.76
C GLU A 319 -8.95 -11.63 24.27
N VAL A 320 -8.29 -10.95 23.35
CA VAL A 320 -7.00 -11.37 22.76
C VAL A 320 -5.90 -10.35 23.04
N GLN A 321 -4.71 -10.83 23.36
CA GLN A 321 -3.55 -9.96 23.59
C GLN A 321 -3.03 -9.40 22.27
N SER A 322 -2.61 -8.14 22.27
CA SER A 322 -2.05 -7.43 21.12
C SER A 322 -0.91 -8.21 20.48
N SER A 323 -0.07 -8.88 21.29
CA SER A 323 1.03 -9.73 20.81
C SER A 323 0.60 -10.96 20.01
N GLU A 324 -0.66 -11.37 20.10
CA GLU A 324 -1.22 -12.51 19.35
C GLU A 324 -1.87 -12.08 18.03
N LEU A 325 -2.03 -10.77 17.79
CA LEU A 325 -2.58 -10.25 16.55
C LEU A 325 -1.52 -10.29 15.43
N PRO A 326 -1.84 -10.82 14.24
CA PRO A 326 -0.94 -10.77 13.09
C PRO A 326 -0.57 -9.34 12.66
N LEU A 327 -1.46 -8.39 12.90
CA LEU A 327 -1.28 -6.97 12.64
C LEU A 327 -1.95 -6.17 13.76
N GLN A 328 -1.25 -5.14 14.24
CA GLN A 328 -1.82 -4.26 15.27
C GLN A 328 -2.92 -3.39 14.67
N VAL A 329 -3.95 -3.11 15.46
CA VAL A 329 -5.01 -2.15 15.12
C VAL A 329 -4.88 -0.92 16.01
N PRO A 330 -4.99 0.29 15.45
CA PRO A 330 -4.84 1.53 16.22
C PRO A 330 -6.01 1.71 17.19
N GLU A 331 -5.69 1.87 18.48
CA GLU A 331 -6.66 2.16 19.55
C GLU A 331 -7.45 3.45 19.27
N GLY A 332 -8.74 3.45 19.64
CA GLY A 332 -9.56 4.66 19.66
C GLY A 332 -10.05 5.11 18.28
N TRP A 333 -9.74 4.36 17.22
CA TRP A 333 -10.31 4.58 15.91
C TRP A 333 -11.44 3.60 15.64
N SER A 334 -12.58 4.14 15.18
CA SER A 334 -13.70 3.35 14.69
C SER A 334 -14.22 2.23 15.61
N GLY A 335 -14.21 2.46 16.93
CA GLY A 335 -14.68 1.49 17.91
C GLY A 335 -13.66 0.40 18.29
N VAL A 336 -12.38 0.56 17.92
CA VAL A 336 -11.28 -0.24 18.47
C VAL A 336 -11.11 0.10 19.96
N GLU A 337 -11.45 -0.85 20.82
CA GLU A 337 -11.35 -0.72 22.27
C GLU A 337 -10.38 -1.75 22.86
N TYR A 338 -9.48 -1.25 23.69
CA TYR A 338 -8.62 -2.04 24.56
C TYR A 338 -9.06 -1.88 26.02
N SER A 339 -8.73 -2.87 26.85
CA SER A 339 -9.07 -2.83 28.27
C SER A 339 -8.36 -1.69 29.00
N SER A 340 -9.12 -0.88 29.73
CA SER A 340 -8.56 0.15 30.61
C SER A 340 -7.65 -0.40 31.74
N ASN A 341 -7.80 -1.69 32.08
CA ASN A 341 -6.98 -2.36 33.10
C ASN A 341 -5.79 -3.12 32.51
N ASP A 342 -5.84 -3.43 31.21
CA ASP A 342 -4.79 -4.13 30.47
C ASP A 342 -4.73 -3.56 29.04
N PRO A 343 -3.91 -2.52 28.79
CA PRO A 343 -3.89 -1.81 27.52
C PRO A 343 -3.50 -2.66 26.30
N ASP A 344 -2.96 -3.87 26.51
CA ASP A 344 -2.62 -4.81 25.46
C ASP A 344 -3.77 -5.78 25.14
N LEU A 345 -4.84 -5.82 25.93
CA LEU A 345 -5.97 -6.71 25.72
C LEU A 345 -7.06 -6.03 24.85
N LEU A 346 -7.23 -6.52 23.63
CA LEU A 346 -8.31 -6.08 22.74
C LEU A 346 -9.65 -6.59 23.27
N THR A 347 -10.63 -5.70 23.45
CA THR A 347 -11.96 -6.01 24.02
C THR A 347 -13.12 -5.82 23.04
N SER A 348 -12.86 -5.29 21.84
CA SER A 348 -13.86 -5.09 20.78
C SER A 348 -13.70 -6.09 19.64
N TYR A 349 -14.80 -6.45 18.97
CA TYR A 349 -14.75 -7.14 17.68
C TYR A 349 -14.25 -6.17 16.62
N ILE A 350 -13.27 -6.57 15.81
CA ILE A 350 -12.73 -5.74 14.73
C ILE A 350 -12.67 -6.52 13.43
N LEU A 351 -13.34 -6.02 12.39
CA LEU A 351 -13.14 -6.46 11.01
C LEU A 351 -12.21 -5.45 10.35
N TYR A 352 -10.98 -5.84 10.03
CA TYR A 352 -9.92 -4.93 9.63
C TYR A 352 -9.51 -5.19 8.18
N ASN A 353 -9.69 -4.20 7.30
CA ASN A 353 -9.02 -4.20 6.00
C ASN A 353 -7.55 -3.84 6.21
N ILE A 354 -6.67 -4.82 6.08
CA ILE A 354 -5.25 -4.63 6.36
C ILE A 354 -4.55 -3.79 5.28
N GLU A 355 -5.06 -3.82 4.05
CA GLU A 355 -4.46 -3.13 2.90
C GLU A 355 -4.85 -1.65 2.86
N GLY A 356 -6.05 -1.34 3.34
CA GLY A 356 -6.59 0.01 3.42
C GLY A 356 -6.33 0.72 4.74
N ASP A 357 -5.75 0.05 5.75
CA ASP A 357 -5.70 0.50 7.15
C ASP A 357 -7.09 0.97 7.59
N ALA A 358 -8.12 0.12 7.48
CA ALA A 358 -9.51 0.50 7.76
C ALA A 358 -10.17 -0.48 8.75
N PRO A 359 -10.17 -0.18 10.07
CA PRO A 359 -10.82 -1.01 11.08
C PRO A 359 -12.32 -0.72 11.17
N PHE A 360 -13.13 -1.77 11.10
CA PHE A 360 -14.56 -1.71 11.37
C PHE A 360 -14.83 -2.27 12.77
N GLY A 361 -15.36 -1.45 13.67
CA GLY A 361 -15.76 -1.86 15.01
C GLY A 361 -17.08 -2.60 14.99
N GLY A 362 -17.15 -3.76 15.65
CA GLY A 362 -18.36 -4.55 15.80
C GLY A 362 -19.23 -4.08 16.97
N TYR A 363 -20.53 -3.95 16.74
CA TYR A 363 -21.52 -3.52 17.74
C TYR A 363 -22.62 -4.57 17.91
N GLU A 364 -23.05 -4.79 19.15
CA GLU A 364 -24.20 -5.64 19.48
C GLU A 364 -25.56 -4.98 19.21
#